data_AF-R4W0C3-F1
#
_entry.id   AF-R4W0C3-F1
#
_cell.length_a   1.000
_cell.length_b   1.000
_cell.length_c   1.000
_cell.angle_alpha   90.00
_cell.angle_beta   90.00
_cell.angle_gamma   90.00
#
_symmetry.space_group_name_H-M   'P 1'
#
loop_
_entity.id
_entity.type
_entity.pdbx_description
1 polymer ?
#
loop_
_entity_poly.entity_id
_entity_poly.type
_entity_poly.pdbx_seq_one_letter_code
_entity_poly.pdbx_strand_id
1 'polypeptide(L)'
;MALFLAGMTLAESTQSSAVDQQAEQSMAQLAASADDIASGEAESSAFAIRGADTAQVRGIPDAGQINVTVTNRSTGKQIFTIEEPLGAVVYETRDGTEIAYQGGGVWRRSPNGYSQLVRAPEFHYRERPDPTITFPITLMRSEFSQSGDVDGQLRARESIRRYPDQPNHFNPLQDGSVLITIDSRYCSGWENYFDHYTDGSPAEGCDDGTEDQLVIQFSVPFQLDGLGSGAMLDGGSGDPSNFGGINDSSEFGDSDDAPSATPMVESKLEEARSSGQVLPDDAVIDDAGLYYADGNLSSGDVTFDTTDGDIEVASDQYPVVDGNVSIEGDGNVTLYISRNLVDKGGGNEQIGDPENTSQLRVFVHSEVDQVGHKGQNSDFHGLLYAPNSEVLLFRGNNNASGALVAEDVDFGSTVFDLDPELANMSFYEELGDAPFYYLHISETTIEVEN
;
A
#
# COMPACT_ATOMS: atom_id res chain seq x y z
N MET A 1 -46.40 29.17 33.92
CA MET A 1 -45.53 29.91 32.97
C MET A 1 -44.27 29.10 32.61
N ALA A 2 -43.68 28.30 33.51
CA ALA A 2 -42.52 27.44 33.20
C ALA A 2 -42.81 26.30 32.19
N LEU A 3 -44.00 25.69 32.21
CA LEU A 3 -44.41 24.65 31.24
C LEU A 3 -44.55 25.15 29.80
N PHE A 4 -44.87 26.44 29.62
CA PHE A 4 -45.02 27.04 28.29
C PHE A 4 -43.66 27.35 27.64
N LEU A 5 -42.69 27.79 28.45
CA LEU A 5 -41.31 28.03 28.02
C LEU A 5 -40.59 26.72 27.66
N ALA A 6 -40.75 25.67 28.45
CA ALA A 6 -40.16 24.35 28.15
C ALA A 6 -40.78 23.70 26.89
N GLY A 7 -42.07 23.93 26.63
CA GLY A 7 -42.74 23.45 25.42
C GLY A 7 -42.31 24.19 24.16
N MET A 8 -42.01 25.49 24.24
CA MET A 8 -41.49 26.29 23.12
C MET A 8 -40.08 25.87 22.74
N THR A 9 -39.18 25.66 23.71
CA THR A 9 -37.80 25.22 23.43
C THR A 9 -37.75 23.82 22.82
N LEU A 10 -38.61 22.91 23.26
CA LEU A 10 -38.71 21.56 22.68
C LEU A 10 -39.29 21.59 21.26
N ALA A 11 -40.33 22.39 21.01
CA ALA A 11 -40.91 22.56 19.68
C ALA A 11 -39.94 23.22 18.69
N GLU A 12 -39.21 24.26 19.11
CA GLU A 12 -38.18 24.92 18.30
C GLU A 12 -37.02 23.96 17.99
N SER A 13 -36.55 23.19 18.98
CA SER A 13 -35.51 22.18 18.74
C SER A 13 -35.95 21.09 17.76
N THR A 14 -37.20 20.63 17.88
CA THR A 14 -37.75 19.60 16.97
C THR A 14 -37.96 20.17 15.56
N GLN A 15 -38.38 21.43 15.46
CA GLN A 15 -38.55 22.12 14.18
C GLN A 15 -37.20 22.37 13.49
N SER A 16 -36.17 22.78 14.24
CA SER A 16 -34.81 22.93 13.72
C SER A 16 -34.25 21.61 13.21
N SER A 17 -34.38 20.53 13.98
CA SER A 17 -33.92 19.20 13.55
C SER A 17 -34.67 18.69 12.31
N ALA A 18 -35.97 18.95 12.19
CA ALA A 18 -36.74 18.56 11.01
C ALA A 18 -36.31 19.30 9.75
N VAL A 19 -35.93 20.58 9.88
CA VAL A 19 -35.41 21.38 8.76
C VAL A 19 -34.02 20.89 8.33
N ASP A 20 -33.14 20.59 9.27
CA ASP A 20 -31.81 20.03 8.94
C ASP A 20 -31.95 18.69 8.22
N GLN A 21 -32.84 17.81 8.70
CA GLN A 21 -33.10 16.51 8.05
C GLN A 21 -33.65 16.69 6.63
N GLN A 22 -34.46 17.71 6.38
CA GLN A 22 -34.94 18.02 5.04
C GLN A 22 -33.78 18.45 4.13
N ALA A 23 -32.89 19.30 4.62
CA ALA A 23 -31.71 19.72 3.88
C ALA A 23 -30.76 18.53 3.61
N GLU A 24 -30.54 17.65 4.60
CA GLU A 24 -29.77 16.40 4.42
C GLU A 24 -30.36 15.52 3.31
N GLN A 25 -31.68 15.34 3.29
CA GLN A 25 -32.36 14.56 2.25
C GLN A 25 -32.23 15.20 0.87
N SER A 26 -32.42 16.53 0.77
CA SER A 26 -32.23 17.27 -0.48
C SER A 26 -30.79 17.16 -0.99
N MET A 27 -29.80 17.26 -0.11
CA MET A 27 -28.38 17.13 -0.47
C MET A 27 -28.00 15.69 -0.84
N ALA A 28 -28.59 14.69 -0.19
CA ALA A 28 -28.43 13.29 -0.58
C ALA A 28 -29.03 13.01 -1.98
N GLN A 29 -30.14 13.65 -2.34
CA GLN A 29 -30.71 13.55 -3.69
C GLN A 29 -29.86 14.26 -4.75
N LEU A 30 -29.26 15.42 -4.40
CA LEU A 30 -28.28 16.09 -5.23
C LEU A 30 -27.08 15.17 -5.52
N ALA A 31 -26.56 14.50 -4.48
CA ALA A 31 -25.45 13.58 -4.60
C ALA A 31 -25.79 12.36 -5.47
N ALA A 32 -26.97 11.74 -5.27
CA ALA A 32 -27.43 10.65 -6.14
C ALA A 32 -27.55 11.08 -7.61
N SER A 33 -28.07 12.28 -7.85
CA SER A 33 -28.15 12.84 -9.21
C SER A 33 -26.76 13.08 -9.82
N ALA A 34 -25.79 13.48 -9.00
CA ALA A 34 -24.42 13.66 -9.43
C ALA A 34 -23.76 12.32 -9.80
N ASP A 35 -24.05 11.24 -9.06
CA ASP A 35 -23.54 9.89 -9.36
C ASP A 35 -24.16 9.31 -10.63
N ASP A 36 -25.47 9.51 -10.87
CA ASP A 36 -26.13 9.13 -12.13
C ASP A 36 -25.46 9.85 -13.32
N ILE A 37 -25.02 11.09 -13.12
CA ILE A 37 -24.28 11.85 -14.13
C ILE A 37 -22.85 11.32 -14.30
N ALA A 38 -22.13 11.07 -13.20
CA ALA A 38 -20.75 10.59 -13.21
C ALA A 38 -20.61 9.17 -13.79
N SER A 39 -21.60 8.31 -13.58
CA SER A 39 -21.69 6.98 -14.18
C SER A 39 -22.11 7.00 -15.65
N GLY A 40 -22.62 8.15 -16.14
CA GLY A 40 -23.14 8.31 -17.51
C GLY A 40 -24.55 7.79 -17.72
N GLU A 41 -25.29 7.47 -16.64
CA GLU A 41 -26.71 7.10 -16.69
C GLU A 41 -27.61 8.29 -17.04
N ALA A 42 -27.17 9.52 -16.74
CA ALA A 42 -27.85 10.76 -17.09
C ALA A 42 -26.89 11.83 -17.65
N GLU A 43 -27.32 12.60 -18.65
CA GLU A 43 -26.53 13.77 -19.12
C GLU A 43 -26.72 14.99 -18.21
N SER A 44 -27.88 15.09 -17.56
CA SER A 44 -28.25 16.19 -16.67
C SER A 44 -29.37 15.76 -15.73
N SER A 45 -29.46 16.37 -14.55
CA SER A 45 -30.52 16.11 -13.56
C SER A 45 -30.95 17.41 -12.89
N ALA A 46 -32.25 17.55 -12.62
CA ALA A 46 -32.77 18.69 -11.85
C ALA A 46 -32.58 18.43 -10.35
N PHE A 47 -32.24 19.46 -9.59
CA PHE A 47 -32.11 19.37 -8.14
C PHE A 47 -32.88 20.48 -7.44
N ALA A 48 -33.21 20.22 -6.18
CA ALA A 48 -33.88 21.17 -5.31
C ALA A 48 -33.34 21.04 -3.89
N ILE A 49 -32.67 22.09 -3.41
CA ILE A 49 -32.18 22.19 -2.03
C ILE A 49 -33.24 22.92 -1.22
N ARG A 50 -33.81 22.21 -0.24
CA ARG A 50 -34.90 22.70 0.60
C ARG A 50 -34.49 22.73 2.06
N GLY A 51 -34.92 23.76 2.78
CA GLY A 51 -34.64 23.89 4.21
C GLY A 51 -35.19 25.17 4.80
N ALA A 52 -34.48 25.76 5.77
CA ALA A 52 -34.84 27.07 6.31
C ALA A 52 -34.74 28.17 5.24
N ASP A 53 -35.77 29.02 5.15
CA ASP A 53 -35.78 30.24 4.33
C ASP A 53 -34.58 31.17 4.57
N THR A 54 -33.93 31.01 5.71
CA THR A 54 -32.87 31.89 6.20
C THR A 54 -31.48 31.29 6.07
N ALA A 55 -31.39 30.04 5.60
CA ALA A 55 -30.13 29.39 5.30
C ALA A 55 -29.52 29.97 4.03
N GLN A 56 -28.20 29.87 3.92
CA GLN A 56 -27.46 30.20 2.72
C GLN A 56 -27.07 28.91 2.01
N VAL A 57 -27.24 28.88 0.69
CA VAL A 57 -26.74 27.82 -0.18
C VAL A 57 -25.64 28.42 -1.06
N ARG A 58 -24.48 27.78 -1.09
CA ARG A 58 -23.31 28.24 -1.86
C ARG A 58 -22.73 27.11 -2.69
N GLY A 59 -22.36 27.41 -3.93
CA GLY A 59 -21.41 26.61 -4.70
C GLY A 59 -20.02 27.20 -4.52
N ILE A 60 -19.04 26.37 -4.14
CA ILE A 60 -17.66 26.77 -3.90
C ILE A 60 -16.79 25.82 -4.75
N PRO A 61 -16.18 26.27 -5.86
CA PRO A 61 -15.48 25.39 -6.78
C PRO A 61 -14.17 24.80 -6.24
N ASP A 62 -13.58 25.46 -5.23
CA ASP A 62 -12.27 25.13 -4.65
C ASP A 62 -12.39 25.02 -3.11
N ALA A 63 -13.24 24.11 -2.64
CA ALA A 63 -13.55 23.92 -1.21
C ALA A 63 -12.63 22.90 -0.51
N GLY A 64 -11.59 22.43 -1.20
CA GLY A 64 -10.64 21.42 -0.76
C GLY A 64 -9.81 20.93 -1.94
N GLN A 65 -9.05 19.87 -1.74
CA GLN A 65 -8.22 19.26 -2.77
C GLN A 65 -8.22 17.74 -2.62
N ILE A 66 -8.14 17.04 -3.75
CA ILE A 66 -7.86 15.61 -3.78
C ILE A 66 -6.61 15.35 -4.62
N ASN A 67 -5.70 14.55 -4.07
CA ASN A 67 -4.54 14.04 -4.77
C ASN A 67 -4.57 12.52 -4.73
N VAL A 68 -4.38 11.88 -5.89
CA VAL A 68 -4.13 10.45 -5.96
C VAL A 68 -2.79 10.22 -6.65
N THR A 69 -1.83 9.69 -5.91
CA THR A 69 -0.47 9.41 -6.40
C THR A 69 -0.22 7.92 -6.40
N VAL A 70 0.37 7.41 -7.49
CA VAL A 70 0.91 6.06 -7.55
C VAL A 70 2.41 6.13 -7.71
N THR A 71 3.13 5.45 -6.82
CA THR A 71 4.59 5.39 -6.80
C THR A 71 5.02 3.95 -6.98
N ASN A 72 5.92 3.69 -7.91
CA ASN A 72 6.64 2.41 -7.97
C ASN A 72 7.61 2.40 -6.78
N ARG A 73 7.42 1.48 -5.84
CA ARG A 73 8.18 1.46 -4.58
C ARG A 73 9.62 1.04 -4.81
N SER A 74 9.87 0.16 -5.78
CA SER A 74 11.22 -0.32 -6.10
C SER A 74 12.17 0.75 -6.62
N THR A 75 11.65 1.72 -7.37
CA THR A 75 12.43 2.80 -8.00
C THR A 75 12.19 4.15 -7.34
N GLY A 76 11.23 4.25 -6.42
CA GLY A 76 10.72 5.51 -5.86
C GLY A 76 10.06 6.44 -6.90
N LYS A 77 9.83 5.97 -8.13
CA LYS A 77 9.34 6.81 -9.23
C LYS A 77 7.82 6.95 -9.16
N GLN A 78 7.34 8.19 -9.17
CA GLN A 78 5.93 8.48 -9.41
C GLN A 78 5.54 8.06 -10.84
N ILE A 79 4.62 7.11 -10.96
CA ILE A 79 4.14 6.60 -12.24
C ILE A 79 2.82 7.24 -12.67
N PHE A 80 2.04 7.75 -11.72
CA PHE A 80 0.75 8.37 -11.98
C PHE A 80 0.41 9.38 -10.88
N THR A 81 -0.24 10.48 -11.26
CA THR A 81 -0.74 11.48 -10.31
C THR A 81 -2.00 12.15 -10.86
N ILE A 82 -2.98 12.36 -10.00
CA ILE A 82 -4.12 13.26 -10.20
C ILE A 82 -4.07 14.27 -9.07
N GLU A 83 -4.28 15.54 -9.39
CA GLU A 83 -4.41 16.60 -8.40
C GLU A 83 -5.53 17.54 -8.86
N GLU A 84 -6.65 17.52 -8.15
CA GLU A 84 -7.85 18.25 -8.54
C GLU A 84 -8.45 19.02 -7.36
N PRO A 85 -8.89 20.28 -7.55
CA PRO A 85 -9.64 20.98 -6.51
C PRO A 85 -10.99 20.28 -6.28
N LEU A 86 -11.35 20.06 -5.01
CA LEU A 86 -12.66 19.56 -4.62
C LEU A 86 -13.64 20.71 -4.41
N GLY A 87 -14.57 20.89 -5.33
CA GLY A 87 -15.68 21.80 -5.12
C GLY A 87 -16.77 21.24 -4.21
N ALA A 88 -17.53 22.12 -3.57
CA ALA A 88 -18.62 21.78 -2.69
C ALA A 88 -19.89 22.61 -2.97
N VAL A 89 -21.05 21.99 -2.72
CA VAL A 89 -22.30 22.72 -2.52
C VAL A 89 -22.61 22.70 -1.03
N VAL A 90 -22.73 23.86 -0.41
CA VAL A 90 -22.85 24.02 1.05
C VAL A 90 -24.16 24.70 1.39
N TYR A 91 -24.99 24.01 2.15
CA TYR A 91 -26.15 24.55 2.85
C TYR A 91 -25.72 24.92 4.28
N GLU A 92 -25.81 26.20 4.65
CA GLU A 92 -25.40 26.73 5.96
C GLU A 92 -26.57 27.39 6.69
N THR A 93 -26.84 26.92 7.91
CA THR A 93 -27.85 27.49 8.80
C THR A 93 -27.29 28.63 9.63
N ARG A 94 -28.16 29.44 10.26
CA ARG A 94 -27.72 30.61 11.06
C ARG A 94 -26.91 30.26 12.31
N ASP A 95 -27.12 29.06 12.87
CA ASP A 95 -26.40 28.57 14.03
C ASP A 95 -25.03 27.97 13.66
N GLY A 96 -24.67 27.95 12.36
CA GLY A 96 -23.37 27.53 11.85
C GLY A 96 -23.28 26.04 11.52
N THR A 97 -24.41 25.32 11.46
CA THR A 97 -24.43 23.95 10.95
C THR A 97 -24.32 24.00 9.43
N GLU A 98 -23.41 23.21 8.86
CA GLU A 98 -23.21 23.08 7.42
C GLU A 98 -23.63 21.67 6.98
N ILE A 99 -24.36 21.55 5.87
CA ILE A 99 -24.60 20.29 5.14
C ILE A 99 -23.99 20.48 3.76
N ALA A 100 -22.98 19.68 3.45
CA ALA A 100 -22.17 19.87 2.25
C ALA A 100 -22.11 18.63 1.40
N TYR A 101 -22.32 18.82 0.10
CA TYR A 101 -21.96 17.84 -0.92
C TYR A 101 -20.53 18.13 -1.39
N GLN A 102 -19.61 17.18 -1.29
CA GLN A 102 -18.23 17.29 -1.79
C GLN A 102 -17.70 15.90 -2.16
N GLY A 103 -17.08 15.78 -3.33
CA GLY A 103 -16.41 14.54 -3.77
C GLY A 103 -17.33 13.32 -3.86
N GLY A 104 -18.63 13.51 -4.12
CA GLY A 104 -19.65 12.44 -4.16
C GLY A 104 -20.32 12.16 -2.81
N GLY A 105 -19.69 12.55 -1.70
CA GLY A 105 -20.23 12.37 -0.35
C GLY A 105 -21.10 13.54 0.10
N VAL A 106 -21.91 13.30 1.14
CA VAL A 106 -22.64 14.34 1.87
C VAL A 106 -22.25 14.31 3.34
N TRP A 107 -21.88 15.47 3.85
CA TRP A 107 -21.29 15.66 5.17
C TRP A 107 -22.11 16.68 5.97
N ARG A 108 -22.42 16.36 7.23
CA ARG A 108 -22.98 17.31 8.19
C ARG A 108 -21.86 17.80 9.10
N ARG A 109 -21.50 19.08 8.99
CA ARG A 109 -20.49 19.71 9.85
C ARG A 109 -21.16 20.56 10.91
N SER A 110 -20.86 20.25 12.16
CA SER A 110 -21.36 20.99 13.31
C SER A 110 -20.59 22.31 13.50
N PRO A 111 -21.14 23.30 14.23
CA PRO A 111 -20.46 24.58 14.46
C PRO A 111 -19.10 24.47 15.17
N ASN A 112 -18.84 23.35 15.85
CA ASN A 112 -17.56 23.04 16.50
C ASN A 112 -16.50 22.47 15.53
N GLY A 113 -16.84 22.28 14.25
CA GLY A 113 -15.94 21.78 13.21
C GLY A 113 -16.03 20.29 12.92
N TYR A 114 -16.69 19.50 13.78
CA TYR A 114 -16.80 18.05 13.58
C TYR A 114 -17.77 17.72 12.45
N SER A 115 -17.35 16.84 11.54
CA SER A 115 -18.14 16.40 10.38
C SER A 115 -18.62 14.95 10.54
N GLN A 116 -19.86 14.71 10.15
CA GLN A 116 -20.50 13.39 10.19
C GLN A 116 -20.96 13.00 8.79
N LEU A 117 -20.81 11.71 8.49
CA LEU A 117 -21.31 11.12 7.25
C LEU A 117 -22.85 11.16 7.21
N VAL A 118 -23.40 11.76 6.15
CA VAL A 118 -24.83 11.70 5.82
C VAL A 118 -25.07 10.73 4.66
N ARG A 119 -24.22 10.79 3.63
CA ARG A 119 -24.22 9.87 2.49
C ARG A 119 -22.79 9.59 2.05
N ALA A 120 -22.48 8.31 1.83
CA ALA A 120 -21.17 7.87 1.37
C ALA A 120 -20.85 8.42 -0.04
N PRO A 121 -19.59 8.78 -0.30
CA PRO A 121 -19.08 8.94 -1.66
C PRO A 121 -19.06 7.59 -2.37
N GLU A 122 -19.01 7.62 -3.70
CA GLU A 122 -18.79 6.43 -4.51
C GLU A 122 -17.29 6.09 -4.50
N PHE A 123 -16.85 5.31 -3.50
CA PHE A 123 -15.53 4.69 -3.46
C PHE A 123 -15.71 3.20 -3.17
N HIS A 124 -15.25 2.36 -4.09
CA HIS A 124 -15.40 0.91 -3.98
C HIS A 124 -14.03 0.27 -3.85
N TYR A 125 -13.80 -0.35 -2.70
CA TYR A 125 -12.69 -1.27 -2.49
C TYR A 125 -13.22 -2.68 -2.37
N ARG A 126 -12.61 -3.60 -3.12
CA ARG A 126 -12.92 -5.03 -3.05
C ARG A 126 -11.61 -5.78 -2.87
N GLU A 127 -11.39 -6.29 -1.67
CA GLU A 127 -10.18 -7.07 -1.31
C GLU A 127 -10.09 -8.40 -2.08
N ARG A 128 -11.21 -9.10 -2.36
CA ARG A 128 -11.19 -10.46 -2.92
C ARG A 128 -12.09 -10.68 -4.14
N PRO A 129 -11.72 -11.56 -5.09
CA PRO A 129 -10.47 -12.33 -5.17
C PRO A 129 -9.28 -11.51 -5.68
N ASP A 130 -9.57 -10.44 -6.42
CA ASP A 130 -8.57 -9.53 -6.98
C ASP A 130 -8.75 -8.15 -6.34
N PRO A 131 -7.87 -7.77 -5.39
CA PRO A 131 -7.85 -6.44 -4.79
C PRO A 131 -7.99 -5.30 -5.82
N THR A 132 -9.12 -4.59 -5.77
CA THR A 132 -9.49 -3.56 -6.76
C THR A 132 -10.00 -2.29 -6.10
N ILE A 133 -9.46 -1.14 -6.49
CA ILE A 133 -9.92 0.20 -6.13
C ILE A 133 -10.65 0.80 -7.34
N THR A 134 -11.91 1.20 -7.15
CA THR A 134 -12.67 2.00 -8.11
C THR A 134 -13.10 3.31 -7.47
N PHE A 135 -12.62 4.41 -8.02
CA PHE A 135 -12.83 5.75 -7.45
C PHE A 135 -13.35 6.75 -8.49
N PRO A 136 -14.68 6.86 -8.65
CA PRO A 136 -15.31 7.96 -9.38
C PRO A 136 -15.31 9.25 -8.56
N ILE A 137 -14.42 10.18 -8.93
CA ILE A 137 -14.30 11.50 -8.34
C ILE A 137 -15.24 12.46 -9.07
N THR A 138 -16.16 13.08 -8.32
CA THR A 138 -17.06 14.09 -8.85
C THR A 138 -16.62 15.50 -8.44
N LEU A 139 -16.36 16.35 -9.44
CA LEU A 139 -15.77 17.68 -9.29
C LEU A 139 -16.82 18.77 -9.56
N MET A 140 -17.31 19.42 -8.50
CA MET A 140 -18.23 20.56 -8.62
C MET A 140 -17.46 21.82 -9.01
N ARG A 141 -17.82 22.48 -10.12
CA ARG A 141 -17.10 23.68 -10.61
C ARG A 141 -17.91 24.98 -10.56
N SER A 142 -19.11 24.95 -9.99
CA SER A 142 -19.98 26.14 -9.96
C SER A 142 -19.76 27.01 -8.73
N GLU A 143 -19.65 28.32 -8.96
CA GLU A 143 -19.67 29.35 -7.93
C GLU A 143 -21.04 30.05 -7.91
N PHE A 144 -21.73 30.00 -6.78
CA PHE A 144 -22.99 30.73 -6.59
C PHE A 144 -23.28 30.94 -5.10
N SER A 145 -24.20 31.86 -4.79
CA SER A 145 -24.72 32.06 -3.44
C SER A 145 -26.16 32.55 -3.49
N GLN A 146 -27.04 31.87 -2.78
CA GLN A 146 -28.48 32.17 -2.71
C GLN A 146 -29.03 31.84 -1.32
N SER A 147 -30.04 32.58 -0.90
CA SER A 147 -30.71 32.35 0.39
C SER A 147 -32.02 31.59 0.21
N GLY A 148 -32.35 30.73 1.17
CA GLY A 148 -33.55 29.92 1.18
C GLY A 148 -33.49 28.74 0.21
N ASP A 149 -34.65 28.36 -0.34
CA ASP A 149 -34.75 27.27 -1.30
C ASP A 149 -34.03 27.59 -2.62
N VAL A 150 -33.32 26.60 -3.16
CA VAL A 150 -32.60 26.70 -4.44
C VAL A 150 -33.03 25.55 -5.35
N ASP A 151 -33.39 25.89 -6.57
CA ASP A 151 -33.66 24.93 -7.64
C ASP A 151 -32.65 25.17 -8.78
N GLY A 152 -32.24 24.11 -9.46
CA GLY A 152 -31.29 24.22 -10.59
C GLY A 152 -31.16 22.91 -11.35
N GLN A 153 -30.25 22.89 -12.33
CA GLN A 153 -29.95 21.70 -13.12
C GLN A 153 -28.46 21.37 -13.02
N LEU A 154 -28.12 20.15 -12.61
CA LEU A 154 -26.78 19.59 -12.71
C LEU A 154 -26.53 19.08 -14.13
N ARG A 155 -25.33 19.29 -14.65
CA ARG A 155 -24.92 18.78 -15.96
C ARG A 155 -23.45 18.37 -15.97
N ALA A 156 -23.15 17.22 -16.59
CA ALA A 156 -21.77 16.86 -16.90
C ALA A 156 -21.20 17.79 -17.96
N ARG A 157 -19.97 18.28 -17.72
CA ARG A 157 -19.18 19.00 -18.73
C ARG A 157 -18.14 18.10 -19.37
N GLU A 158 -17.44 17.36 -18.53
CA GLU A 158 -16.33 16.52 -18.93
C GLU A 158 -16.31 15.30 -18.03
N SER A 159 -16.08 14.13 -18.62
CA SER A 159 -15.84 12.89 -17.89
C SER A 159 -14.58 12.26 -18.47
N ILE A 160 -13.56 12.14 -17.64
CA ILE A 160 -12.25 11.61 -18.02
C ILE A 160 -12.02 10.36 -17.20
N ARG A 161 -11.74 9.25 -17.88
CA ARG A 161 -11.24 8.06 -17.21
C ARG A 161 -9.73 8.20 -17.05
N ARG A 162 -9.28 8.12 -15.81
CA ARG A 162 -7.87 8.09 -15.45
C ARG A 162 -7.55 6.69 -14.99
N TYR A 163 -7.03 5.93 -15.92
CA TYR A 163 -6.35 4.71 -15.57
C TYR A 163 -4.85 5.02 -15.50
N PRO A 164 -4.07 4.17 -14.85
CA PRO A 164 -2.65 4.04 -15.19
C PRO A 164 -2.46 3.84 -16.72
N ASP A 165 -3.49 3.33 -17.39
CA ASP A 165 -3.47 2.68 -18.69
C ASP A 165 -3.05 3.42 -19.96
N GLN A 166 -2.40 4.61 -20.00
CA GLN A 166 -1.76 5.05 -21.27
C GLN A 166 -0.44 5.84 -21.18
N PRO A 167 0.53 5.55 -22.07
CA PRO A 167 0.56 4.44 -23.04
C PRO A 167 1.14 3.13 -22.47
N ASN A 168 1.84 3.15 -21.33
CA ASN A 168 2.63 2.02 -20.82
C ASN A 168 2.43 1.70 -19.31
N HIS A 169 1.30 2.01 -18.66
CA HIS A 169 1.09 1.55 -17.26
C HIS A 169 -0.07 0.57 -17.15
N PHE A 170 0.13 -0.47 -16.34
CA PHE A 170 -0.57 -1.73 -16.46
C PHE A 170 -1.37 -1.98 -15.18
N ASN A 171 -2.67 -2.22 -15.35
CA ASN A 171 -3.39 -3.07 -14.43
C ASN A 171 -3.23 -4.54 -14.92
N PRO A 172 -3.05 -5.53 -14.03
CA PRO A 172 -2.74 -5.35 -12.61
C PRO A 172 -1.36 -4.72 -12.42
N LEU A 173 -1.22 -3.92 -11.37
CA LEU A 173 0.07 -3.43 -10.90
C LEU A 173 0.82 -4.59 -10.24
N GLN A 174 2.09 -4.75 -10.60
CA GLN A 174 3.00 -5.76 -10.02
C GLN A 174 3.85 -5.19 -8.87
N ASP A 175 3.91 -3.86 -8.78
CA ASP A 175 4.57 -3.11 -7.72
C ASP A 175 3.91 -1.72 -7.63
N GLY A 176 3.81 -1.19 -6.42
CA GLY A 176 3.51 0.20 -6.16
C GLY A 176 2.71 0.44 -4.88
N SER A 177 2.67 1.70 -4.47
CA SER A 177 1.72 2.21 -3.47
C SER A 177 0.80 3.24 -4.11
N VAL A 178 -0.47 3.23 -3.70
CA VAL A 178 -1.44 4.28 -3.97
C VAL A 178 -1.58 5.11 -2.70
N LEU A 179 -1.34 6.41 -2.83
CA LEU A 179 -1.62 7.40 -1.79
C LEU A 179 -2.80 8.26 -2.24
N ILE A 180 -3.88 8.28 -1.46
CA ILE A 180 -5.02 9.18 -1.63
C ILE A 180 -4.95 10.22 -0.52
N THR A 181 -4.71 11.47 -0.90
CA THR A 181 -4.69 12.61 0.02
C THR A 181 -5.92 13.48 -0.21
N ILE A 182 -6.66 13.77 0.85
CA ILE A 182 -7.85 14.62 0.82
C ILE A 182 -7.64 15.78 1.78
N ASP A 183 -7.54 17.00 1.25
CA ASP A 183 -7.61 18.25 2.02
C ASP A 183 -9.06 18.74 2.01
N SER A 184 -9.69 18.77 3.17
CA SER A 184 -11.09 19.19 3.28
C SER A 184 -11.46 19.63 4.69
N ARG A 185 -12.26 20.70 4.79
CA ARG A 185 -12.94 21.09 6.04
C ARG A 185 -13.90 20.01 6.58
N TYR A 186 -14.22 18.99 5.77
CA TYR A 186 -15.03 17.84 6.13
C TYR A 186 -14.18 16.60 6.45
N CYS A 187 -12.88 16.77 6.72
CA CYS A 187 -11.90 15.69 6.93
C CYS A 187 -12.40 14.60 7.88
N SER A 188 -12.86 14.95 9.10
CA SER A 188 -13.38 13.97 10.08
C SER A 188 -14.54 13.11 9.56
N GLY A 189 -15.30 13.60 8.58
CA GLY A 189 -16.32 12.81 7.89
C GLY A 189 -15.72 11.81 6.91
N TRP A 190 -14.72 12.24 6.13
CA TRP A 190 -13.95 11.38 5.23
C TRP A 190 -13.20 10.28 5.98
N GLU A 191 -12.51 10.63 7.07
CA GLU A 191 -11.79 9.68 7.93
C GLU A 191 -12.75 8.62 8.47
N ASN A 192 -13.88 9.05 9.05
CA ASN A 192 -14.89 8.12 9.54
C ASN A 192 -15.46 7.19 8.44
N TYR A 193 -15.58 7.69 7.21
CA TYR A 193 -15.99 6.87 6.07
C TYR A 193 -14.98 5.76 5.77
N PHE A 194 -13.69 6.11 5.62
CA PHE A 194 -12.66 5.12 5.31
C PHE A 194 -12.50 4.09 6.43
N ASP A 195 -12.51 4.53 7.70
CA ASP A 195 -12.40 3.65 8.87
C ASP A 195 -13.49 2.57 8.99
N HIS A 196 -14.72 2.89 8.57
CA HIS A 196 -15.89 2.04 8.85
C HIS A 196 -16.47 1.37 7.61
N TYR A 197 -16.25 1.92 6.42
CA TYR A 197 -16.92 1.48 5.20
C TYR A 197 -15.93 0.99 4.13
N THR A 198 -14.64 1.10 4.40
CA THR A 198 -13.60 0.54 3.55
C THR A 198 -12.67 -0.33 4.39
N ASP A 199 -12.04 -1.33 3.78
CA ASP A 199 -10.97 -2.07 4.46
C ASP A 199 -9.63 -1.31 4.40
N GLY A 200 -9.61 -0.10 3.81
CA GLY A 200 -8.48 0.81 3.85
C GLY A 200 -8.43 1.55 5.17
N SER A 201 -7.34 1.39 5.92
CA SER A 201 -7.08 2.20 7.11
C SER A 201 -6.32 3.48 6.73
N PRO A 202 -6.55 4.61 7.41
CA PRO A 202 -5.79 5.83 7.18
C PRO A 202 -4.32 5.61 7.55
N ALA A 203 -3.42 6.06 6.68
CA ALA A 203 -1.99 6.14 6.97
C ALA A 203 -1.68 7.36 7.86
N GLU A 204 -2.39 8.47 7.63
CA GLU A 204 -2.40 9.64 8.51
C GLU A 204 -3.84 10.14 8.64
N GLY A 205 -4.34 10.23 9.89
CA GLY A 205 -5.67 10.75 10.21
C GLY A 205 -5.75 12.28 10.15
N CYS A 206 -6.95 12.83 10.29
CA CYS A 206 -7.20 14.28 10.16
C CYS A 206 -6.52 15.14 11.22
N ASP A 207 -6.18 14.53 12.35
CA ASP A 207 -5.46 15.15 13.47
C ASP A 207 -3.96 14.79 13.47
N ASP A 208 -3.52 13.93 12.55
CA ASP A 208 -2.15 13.47 12.39
C ASP A 208 -1.49 14.23 11.23
N GLY A 209 -0.40 14.96 11.50
CA GLY A 209 0.32 15.69 10.47
C GLY A 209 -0.29 17.07 10.14
N THR A 210 -0.86 17.21 8.93
CA THR A 210 -1.41 18.49 8.45
C THR A 210 -2.89 18.62 8.81
N GLU A 211 -3.28 19.71 9.47
CA GLU A 211 -4.68 19.97 9.87
C GLU A 211 -5.64 19.89 8.67
N ASP A 212 -6.78 19.21 8.86
CA ASP A 212 -7.83 19.00 7.83
C ASP A 212 -7.37 18.17 6.61
N GLN A 213 -6.27 17.42 6.72
CA GLN A 213 -5.78 16.50 5.69
C GLN A 213 -5.91 15.04 6.12
N LEU A 214 -6.45 14.20 5.24
CA LEU A 214 -6.53 12.75 5.40
C LEU A 214 -5.61 12.07 4.38
N VAL A 215 -4.85 11.07 4.78
CA VAL A 215 -4.00 10.27 3.90
C VAL A 215 -4.37 8.79 4.03
N ILE A 216 -4.75 8.17 2.92
CA ILE A 216 -5.06 6.74 2.85
C ILE A 216 -4.04 6.07 1.93
N GLN A 217 -3.51 4.93 2.39
CA GLN A 217 -2.50 4.18 1.65
C GLN A 217 -2.99 2.77 1.33
N PHE A 218 -2.70 2.34 0.11
CA PHE A 218 -2.86 0.96 -0.35
C PHE A 218 -1.54 0.51 -0.96
N SER A 219 -1.19 -0.77 -0.81
CA SER A 219 0.06 -1.32 -1.37
C SER A 219 -0.21 -2.57 -2.22
N VAL A 220 0.58 -2.76 -3.27
CA VAL A 220 0.60 -4.03 -4.01
C VAL A 220 1.31 -5.07 -3.14
N PRO A 221 0.68 -6.22 -2.83
CA PRO A 221 1.34 -7.30 -2.08
C PRO A 221 2.57 -7.83 -2.81
N PHE A 222 3.54 -8.33 -2.05
CA PHE A 222 4.62 -9.11 -2.65
C PHE A 222 4.10 -10.52 -2.96
N GLN A 223 4.15 -10.92 -4.23
CA GLN A 223 3.72 -12.24 -4.66
C GLN A 223 4.74 -12.84 -5.63
N LEU A 224 5.34 -13.95 -5.21
CA LEU A 224 6.23 -14.77 -6.02
C LEU A 224 5.53 -16.07 -6.39
N ASP A 225 5.29 -16.29 -7.68
CA ASP A 225 4.59 -17.46 -8.22
C ASP A 225 5.57 -18.44 -8.89
N GLY A 226 6.52 -18.96 -8.10
CA GLY A 226 7.54 -19.89 -8.57
C GLY A 226 8.76 -19.22 -9.21
N LEU A 227 9.81 -20.02 -9.39
CA LEU A 227 11.13 -19.60 -9.89
C LEU A 227 11.53 -20.37 -11.16
N GLY A 228 10.58 -21.03 -11.81
CA GLY A 228 10.81 -21.87 -12.98
C GLY A 228 11.71 -23.06 -12.65
N SER A 229 12.98 -23.01 -13.07
CA SER A 229 14.00 -24.03 -12.80
C SER A 229 14.64 -23.90 -11.41
N GLY A 230 14.37 -22.80 -10.69
CA GLY A 230 15.01 -22.46 -9.42
C GLY A 230 16.13 -21.42 -9.56
N ALA A 231 16.43 -20.98 -10.78
CA ALA A 231 17.39 -19.90 -11.06
C ALA A 231 16.80 -18.87 -12.04
N MET A 232 16.79 -17.60 -11.65
CA MET A 232 16.44 -16.45 -12.51
C MET A 232 17.60 -15.45 -12.55
N LEU A 233 18.02 -15.05 -13.75
CA LEU A 233 19.20 -14.20 -14.01
C LEU A 233 18.88 -13.14 -15.08
N ASP A 234 19.69 -12.08 -15.17
CA ASP A 234 19.47 -10.99 -16.13
C ASP A 234 19.32 -11.51 -17.58
N GLY A 235 18.20 -11.14 -18.20
CA GLY A 235 17.82 -11.56 -19.56
C GLY A 235 17.70 -13.07 -19.75
N GLY A 236 17.58 -13.84 -18.66
CA GLY A 236 17.61 -15.30 -18.67
C GLY A 236 18.92 -15.89 -19.19
N SER A 237 20.05 -15.22 -18.96
CA SER A 237 21.32 -15.51 -19.65
C SER A 237 22.48 -15.92 -18.73
N GLY A 238 22.28 -16.94 -17.89
CA GLY A 238 23.34 -17.53 -17.06
C GLY A 238 24.26 -18.53 -17.79
N ASP A 239 25.39 -18.87 -17.17
CA ASP A 239 26.24 -19.99 -17.57
C ASP A 239 25.73 -21.30 -16.93
N PRO A 240 25.19 -22.27 -17.70
CA PRO A 240 24.71 -23.55 -17.16
C PRO A 240 25.76 -24.32 -16.36
N SER A 241 27.06 -24.11 -16.62
CA SER A 241 28.12 -24.81 -15.90
C SER A 241 28.26 -24.39 -14.43
N ASN A 242 27.66 -23.24 -14.07
CA ASN A 242 27.60 -22.76 -12.69
C ASN A 242 26.44 -23.39 -11.89
N PHE A 243 25.51 -24.13 -12.54
CA PHE A 243 24.29 -24.62 -11.90
C PHE A 243 24.07 -26.12 -12.10
N GLY A 244 23.91 -26.85 -11.00
CA GLY A 244 23.51 -28.24 -11.01
C GLY A 244 22.05 -28.37 -11.42
N GLY A 245 21.79 -29.15 -12.47
CA GLY A 245 20.43 -29.39 -12.97
C GLY A 245 20.02 -28.57 -14.20
N ILE A 246 20.77 -27.52 -14.56
CA ILE A 246 20.56 -26.74 -15.78
C ILE A 246 21.45 -27.29 -16.91
N ASN A 247 20.87 -27.62 -18.07
CA ASN A 247 21.63 -28.11 -19.22
C ASN A 247 21.70 -27.09 -20.36
N ASP A 248 20.75 -26.16 -20.42
CA ASP A 248 20.64 -25.14 -21.45
C ASP A 248 20.34 -23.77 -20.81
N SER A 249 20.94 -22.70 -21.33
CA SER A 249 20.72 -21.34 -20.80
C SER A 249 19.27 -20.87 -20.94
N SER A 250 18.49 -21.45 -21.86
CA SER A 250 17.05 -21.16 -21.97
C SER A 250 16.20 -21.69 -20.81
N GLU A 251 16.78 -22.47 -19.87
CA GLU A 251 16.11 -22.93 -18.67
C GLU A 251 16.14 -21.90 -17.52
N PHE A 252 16.96 -20.84 -17.63
CA PHE A 252 16.93 -19.74 -16.67
C PHE A 252 15.66 -18.90 -16.83
N GLY A 253 15.07 -18.50 -15.72
CA GLY A 253 14.09 -17.41 -15.72
C GLY A 253 14.78 -16.05 -15.90
N ASP A 254 14.02 -15.05 -16.30
CA ASP A 254 14.49 -13.67 -16.37
C ASP A 254 14.30 -13.00 -15.01
N SER A 255 15.35 -12.45 -14.41
CA SER A 255 15.24 -11.74 -13.13
C SER A 255 14.46 -10.43 -13.26
N ASP A 256 14.35 -9.86 -14.47
CA ASP A 256 13.49 -8.70 -14.76
C ASP A 256 11.99 -9.02 -14.61
N ASP A 257 11.60 -10.30 -14.77
CA ASP A 257 10.23 -10.76 -14.57
C ASP A 257 9.93 -11.04 -13.08
N ALA A 258 10.94 -11.04 -12.22
CA ALA A 258 10.79 -11.31 -10.80
C ALA A 258 10.28 -10.07 -10.04
N PRO A 259 9.27 -10.19 -9.15
CA PRO A 259 8.78 -9.06 -8.37
C PRO A 259 9.89 -8.49 -7.47
N SER A 260 9.95 -7.18 -7.32
CA SER A 260 10.92 -6.59 -6.42
C SER A 260 10.59 -6.90 -4.95
N ALA A 261 11.60 -7.30 -4.17
CA ALA A 261 11.44 -7.52 -2.74
C ALA A 261 11.51 -6.22 -1.90
N THR A 262 11.88 -5.09 -2.51
CA THR A 262 12.03 -3.80 -1.82
C THR A 262 10.84 -3.42 -0.94
N PRO A 263 9.58 -3.44 -1.42
CA PRO A 263 8.43 -3.03 -0.62
C PRO A 263 8.26 -3.89 0.65
N MET A 264 8.51 -5.19 0.51
CA MET A 264 8.48 -6.16 1.61
C MET A 264 9.61 -5.93 2.61
N VAL A 265 10.84 -5.75 2.12
CA VAL A 265 12.00 -5.48 2.97
C VAL A 265 11.81 -4.19 3.77
N GLU A 266 11.32 -3.12 3.13
CA GLU A 266 11.02 -1.85 3.81
C GLU A 266 9.93 -1.99 4.87
N SER A 267 8.83 -2.68 4.54
CA SER A 267 7.70 -2.92 5.46
C SER A 267 8.17 -3.67 6.71
N LYS A 268 8.94 -4.76 6.54
CA LYS A 268 9.50 -5.54 7.65
C LYS A 268 10.52 -4.75 8.47
N LEU A 269 11.30 -3.86 7.84
CA LEU A 269 12.21 -2.97 8.56
C LEU A 269 11.48 -1.95 9.43
N GLU A 270 10.39 -1.38 8.93
CA GLU A 270 9.56 -0.45 9.69
C GLU A 270 8.86 -1.14 10.87
N GLU A 271 8.31 -2.33 10.64
CA GLU A 271 7.73 -3.16 11.70
C GLU A 271 8.78 -3.54 12.76
N ALA A 272 9.97 -3.97 12.32
CA ALA A 272 11.05 -4.38 13.21
C ALA A 272 11.57 -3.21 14.06
N ARG A 273 11.67 -1.99 13.50
CA ARG A 273 12.07 -0.78 14.25
C ARG A 273 11.01 -0.31 15.24
N SER A 274 9.73 -0.50 14.91
CA SER A 274 8.63 -0.01 15.73
C SER A 274 8.26 -0.97 16.87
N SER A 275 8.31 -2.29 16.60
CA SER A 275 7.78 -3.32 17.50
C SER A 275 8.63 -4.60 17.59
N GLY A 276 9.60 -4.78 16.70
CA GLY A 276 10.47 -5.95 16.68
C GLY A 276 11.42 -6.04 17.88
N GLN A 277 11.86 -7.26 18.17
CA GLN A 277 12.86 -7.52 19.19
C GLN A 277 14.26 -7.19 18.65
N VAL A 278 15.16 -6.64 19.46
CA VAL A 278 16.56 -6.49 19.00
C VAL A 278 17.18 -7.89 18.93
N LEU A 279 17.80 -8.22 17.80
CA LEU A 279 18.49 -9.51 17.63
C LEU A 279 19.59 -9.64 18.70
N PRO A 280 19.52 -10.64 19.59
CA PRO A 280 20.52 -10.79 20.64
C PRO A 280 21.83 -11.35 20.08
N ASP A 281 22.95 -10.99 20.71
CA ASP A 281 24.28 -11.55 20.41
C ASP A 281 24.45 -12.89 21.15
N ASP A 282 23.51 -13.82 20.89
CA ASP A 282 23.43 -15.14 21.50
C ASP A 282 23.74 -16.24 20.49
N ALA A 283 24.25 -17.38 20.99
CA ALA A 283 24.55 -18.54 20.15
C ALA A 283 23.31 -19.31 19.69
N VAL A 284 22.16 -19.09 20.36
CA VAL A 284 20.87 -19.72 20.04
C VAL A 284 19.78 -18.66 20.14
N ILE A 285 18.94 -18.58 19.11
CA ILE A 285 17.76 -17.72 19.01
C ILE A 285 16.53 -18.63 18.92
N ASP A 286 15.71 -18.68 19.96
CA ASP A 286 14.62 -19.66 20.13
C ASP A 286 13.22 -19.02 20.28
N ASP A 287 13.14 -17.71 20.52
CA ASP A 287 11.87 -16.99 20.52
C ASP A 287 11.43 -16.70 19.08
N ALA A 288 10.25 -17.20 18.68
CA ALA A 288 9.68 -16.94 17.36
C ALA A 288 9.25 -15.47 17.17
N GLY A 289 9.26 -15.00 15.92
CA GLY A 289 8.81 -13.66 15.53
C GLY A 289 9.88 -12.79 14.88
N LEU A 290 9.60 -11.48 14.84
CA LEU A 290 10.40 -10.49 14.10
C LEU A 290 11.49 -9.84 14.96
N TYR A 291 12.71 -9.87 14.44
CA TYR A 291 13.89 -9.26 15.00
C TYR A 291 14.42 -8.11 14.13
N TYR A 292 14.94 -7.08 14.79
CA TYR A 292 15.74 -6.03 14.19
C TYR A 292 17.23 -6.29 14.46
N ALA A 293 18.01 -6.51 13.40
CA ALA A 293 19.46 -6.65 13.48
C ALA A 293 20.14 -5.29 13.30
N ASP A 294 20.54 -4.68 14.41
CA ASP A 294 21.16 -3.34 14.49
C ASP A 294 22.69 -3.35 14.27
N GLY A 295 23.23 -4.46 13.76
CA GLY A 295 24.66 -4.68 13.58
C GLY A 295 24.98 -5.94 12.79
N ASN A 296 25.73 -6.86 13.39
CA ASN A 296 26.04 -8.14 12.76
C ASN A 296 24.83 -9.06 12.82
N LEU A 297 24.73 -9.96 11.84
CA LEU A 297 23.75 -11.05 11.85
C LEU A 297 24.25 -12.22 12.72
N SER A 298 25.57 -12.40 12.77
CA SER A 298 26.24 -13.23 13.78
C SER A 298 27.63 -12.68 14.14
N SER A 299 28.04 -12.86 15.39
CA SER A 299 29.40 -12.58 15.88
C SER A 299 30.15 -13.88 16.26
N GLY A 300 29.67 -15.01 15.76
CA GLY A 300 30.08 -16.38 16.04
C GLY A 300 29.14 -17.38 15.37
N ASP A 301 29.24 -18.66 15.77
CA ASP A 301 28.23 -19.65 15.42
C ASP A 301 26.88 -19.29 16.07
N VAL A 302 25.81 -19.26 15.27
CA VAL A 302 24.44 -19.01 15.70
C VAL A 302 23.50 -20.13 15.22
N THR A 303 22.56 -20.51 16.08
CA THR A 303 21.48 -21.45 15.79
C THR A 303 20.15 -20.74 15.91
N PHE A 304 19.35 -20.74 14.86
CA PHE A 304 17.95 -20.32 14.91
C PHE A 304 17.09 -21.56 15.20
N ASP A 305 16.55 -21.67 16.41
CA ASP A 305 15.63 -22.74 16.81
C ASP A 305 14.20 -22.30 16.49
N THR A 306 13.66 -22.85 15.41
CA THR A 306 12.32 -22.55 14.90
C THR A 306 11.25 -23.49 15.46
N THR A 307 11.54 -24.23 16.53
CA THR A 307 10.58 -25.17 17.16
C THR A 307 9.31 -24.46 17.65
N ASP A 308 9.43 -23.21 18.10
CA ASP A 308 8.31 -22.40 18.59
C ASP A 308 7.65 -21.54 17.50
N GLY A 309 8.16 -21.55 16.27
CA GLY A 309 7.62 -20.83 15.12
C GLY A 309 8.71 -20.25 14.20
N ASP A 310 8.27 -19.55 13.15
CA ASP A 310 9.18 -18.90 12.21
C ASP A 310 9.92 -17.73 12.86
N ILE A 311 11.17 -17.51 12.43
CA ILE A 311 12.01 -16.40 12.87
C ILE A 311 12.27 -15.48 11.67
N GLU A 312 11.99 -14.20 11.83
CA GLU A 312 12.22 -13.18 10.82
C GLU A 312 13.27 -12.20 11.33
N VAL A 313 14.21 -11.78 10.48
CA VAL A 313 15.25 -10.82 10.83
C VAL A 313 15.33 -9.74 9.78
N ALA A 314 15.08 -8.49 10.16
CA ALA A 314 15.21 -7.34 9.29
C ALA A 314 16.46 -6.51 9.64
N SER A 315 17.27 -6.14 8.64
CA SER A 315 18.48 -5.33 8.84
C SER A 315 18.65 -4.23 7.81
N ASP A 316 18.94 -3.02 8.31
CA ASP A 316 19.33 -1.84 7.54
C ASP A 316 20.80 -1.44 7.72
N GLN A 317 21.52 -2.24 8.52
CA GLN A 317 22.97 -2.17 8.65
C GLN A 317 23.61 -3.09 7.61
N TYR A 318 24.94 -3.21 7.61
CA TYR A 318 25.66 -4.20 6.83
C TYR A 318 25.66 -5.52 7.61
N PRO A 319 24.70 -6.44 7.41
CA PRO A 319 24.68 -7.68 8.16
C PRO A 319 25.97 -8.44 7.86
N VAL A 320 26.68 -8.76 8.93
CA VAL A 320 27.86 -9.60 8.86
C VAL A 320 27.54 -10.97 9.42
N VAL A 321 27.89 -12.01 8.67
CA VAL A 321 27.96 -13.38 9.18
C VAL A 321 29.42 -13.66 9.55
N ASP A 322 29.64 -14.09 10.79
CA ASP A 322 30.96 -14.42 11.35
C ASP A 322 30.90 -15.78 12.06
N GLY A 323 30.79 -16.87 11.31
CA GLY A 323 30.60 -18.23 11.83
C GLY A 323 29.47 -18.97 11.13
N ASN A 324 29.09 -20.14 11.66
CA ASN A 324 27.98 -20.93 11.12
C ASN A 324 26.63 -20.31 11.46
N VAL A 325 25.70 -20.32 10.50
CA VAL A 325 24.28 -20.02 10.71
C VAL A 325 23.52 -21.31 10.47
N SER A 326 23.05 -21.93 11.55
CA SER A 326 22.30 -23.18 11.51
C SER A 326 20.83 -22.96 11.87
N ILE A 327 19.96 -23.83 11.37
CA ILE A 327 18.52 -23.79 11.64
C ILE A 327 18.15 -25.14 12.23
N GLU A 328 17.46 -25.12 13.37
CA GLU A 328 16.86 -26.30 13.99
C GLU A 328 15.34 -26.13 14.04
N GLY A 329 14.60 -27.25 14.00
CA GLY A 329 13.14 -27.24 13.99
C GLY A 329 12.52 -27.31 12.58
N ASP A 330 11.20 -27.14 12.51
CA ASP A 330 10.41 -27.30 11.28
C ASP A 330 10.01 -25.95 10.63
N GLY A 331 10.30 -24.82 11.29
CA GLY A 331 9.94 -23.48 10.81
C GLY A 331 11.00 -22.87 9.88
N ASN A 332 10.74 -21.64 9.45
CA ASN A 332 11.59 -20.90 8.51
C ASN A 332 12.39 -19.80 9.23
N VAL A 333 13.55 -19.48 8.65
CA VAL A 333 14.32 -18.27 8.97
C VAL A 333 14.30 -17.36 7.74
N THR A 334 13.69 -16.19 7.85
CA THR A 334 13.59 -15.22 6.76
C THR A 334 14.37 -13.97 7.07
N LEU A 335 15.31 -13.60 6.19
CA LEU A 335 16.15 -12.42 6.32
C LEU A 335 15.71 -11.34 5.33
N TYR A 336 15.45 -10.12 5.82
CA TYR A 336 15.10 -8.94 5.03
C TYR A 336 16.23 -7.92 5.11
N ILE A 337 16.93 -7.71 4.00
CA ILE A 337 18.23 -7.00 4.01
C ILE A 337 18.20 -5.81 3.05
N SER A 338 18.59 -4.63 3.53
CA SER A 338 18.71 -3.40 2.72
C SER A 338 20.14 -2.87 2.49
N ARG A 339 21.16 -3.63 2.91
CA ARG A 339 22.58 -3.35 2.61
C ARG A 339 23.30 -4.63 2.19
N ASN A 340 24.56 -4.50 1.79
CA ASN A 340 25.36 -5.64 1.39
C ASN A 340 25.53 -6.61 2.57
N LEU A 341 25.05 -7.84 2.38
CA LEU A 341 25.35 -8.98 3.25
C LEU A 341 26.78 -9.44 3.00
N VAL A 342 27.59 -9.52 4.06
CA VAL A 342 29.00 -9.89 3.98
C VAL A 342 29.30 -10.98 4.99
N ASP A 343 29.87 -12.07 4.53
CA ASP A 343 30.50 -13.08 5.38
C ASP A 343 32.01 -12.76 5.58
N LYS A 344 32.50 -12.97 6.81
CA LYS A 344 33.91 -12.81 7.22
C LYS A 344 34.68 -14.15 7.25
N GLY A 345 34.01 -15.25 6.93
CA GLY A 345 34.48 -16.61 7.04
C GLY A 345 35.81 -16.94 6.36
N GLY A 346 36.55 -17.87 6.97
CA GLY A 346 37.88 -18.29 6.58
C GLY A 346 37.94 -19.57 5.76
N GLY A 347 36.83 -20.27 5.50
CA GLY A 347 36.91 -21.48 4.69
C GLY A 347 35.89 -22.61 4.87
N ASN A 348 34.99 -22.57 5.87
CA ASN A 348 34.15 -23.73 6.21
C ASN A 348 32.83 -23.36 6.92
N GLU A 349 32.45 -22.10 6.90
CA GLU A 349 31.24 -21.63 7.56
C GLU A 349 30.02 -22.08 6.75
N GLN A 350 29.02 -22.66 7.41
CA GLN A 350 27.79 -23.10 6.77
C GLN A 350 26.67 -22.09 7.07
N ILE A 351 25.98 -21.63 6.04
CA ILE A 351 24.83 -20.73 6.14
C ILE A 351 23.59 -21.48 5.64
N GLY A 352 22.70 -21.82 6.57
CA GLY A 352 21.50 -22.64 6.30
C GLY A 352 21.74 -24.14 6.48
N ASP A 353 20.74 -24.93 6.10
CA ASP A 353 20.74 -26.40 6.24
C ASP A 353 20.81 -27.09 4.86
N PRO A 354 21.88 -27.86 4.56
CA PRO A 354 22.00 -28.63 3.32
C PRO A 354 20.94 -29.73 3.16
N GLU A 355 20.35 -30.23 4.25
CA GLU A 355 19.30 -31.24 4.21
C GLU A 355 17.91 -30.64 3.99
N ASN A 356 17.75 -29.33 4.23
CA ASN A 356 16.49 -28.61 4.08
C ASN A 356 16.70 -27.16 3.64
N THR A 357 17.01 -26.97 2.35
CA THR A 357 17.33 -25.65 1.81
C THR A 357 16.15 -24.68 1.83
N SER A 358 14.92 -25.17 2.02
CA SER A 358 13.71 -24.33 1.99
C SER A 358 13.51 -23.44 3.22
N GLN A 359 14.21 -23.75 4.32
CA GLN A 359 14.06 -23.06 5.61
C GLN A 359 14.72 -21.68 5.63
N LEU A 360 15.87 -21.51 4.96
CA LEU A 360 16.54 -20.21 4.88
C LEU A 360 16.04 -19.44 3.66
N ARG A 361 15.52 -18.23 3.89
CA ARG A 361 15.07 -17.32 2.83
C ARG A 361 15.71 -15.96 3.03
N VAL A 362 16.36 -15.43 1.99
CA VAL A 362 17.02 -14.13 2.04
C VAL A 362 16.44 -13.23 0.96
N PHE A 363 15.74 -12.17 1.38
CA PHE A 363 15.17 -11.15 0.51
C PHE A 363 16.00 -9.87 0.59
N VAL A 364 16.45 -9.41 -0.57
CA VAL A 364 17.39 -8.29 -0.68
C VAL A 364 16.73 -7.11 -1.39
N HIS A 365 16.89 -5.93 -0.82
CA HIS A 365 16.42 -4.67 -1.40
C HIS A 365 17.11 -4.39 -2.74
N SER A 366 16.37 -3.82 -3.69
CA SER A 366 16.84 -3.46 -5.04
C SER A 366 17.96 -2.42 -5.10
N GLU A 367 18.32 -1.78 -3.98
CA GLU A 367 19.41 -0.79 -3.92
C GLU A 367 20.76 -1.46 -3.56
N VAL A 368 20.74 -2.75 -3.25
CA VAL A 368 21.95 -3.51 -2.94
C VAL A 368 22.56 -3.97 -4.27
N ASP A 369 23.60 -3.27 -4.72
CA ASP A 369 24.28 -3.63 -5.97
C ASP A 369 24.97 -5.00 -5.90
N GLN A 370 25.32 -5.47 -4.69
CA GLN A 370 26.15 -6.65 -4.50
C GLN A 370 25.83 -7.40 -3.21
N VAL A 371 25.63 -8.71 -3.33
CA VAL A 371 25.53 -9.65 -2.20
C VAL A 371 26.82 -10.48 -2.14
N GLY A 372 27.43 -10.56 -0.96
CA GLY A 372 28.70 -11.27 -0.77
C GLY A 372 29.92 -10.49 -1.27
N HIS A 373 31.08 -11.15 -1.31
CA HIS A 373 32.35 -10.55 -1.75
C HIS A 373 33.31 -11.60 -2.35
N LYS A 374 34.09 -11.19 -3.36
CA LYS A 374 35.12 -12.07 -3.95
C LYS A 374 36.15 -12.48 -2.90
N GLY A 375 36.24 -13.78 -2.61
CA GLY A 375 37.17 -14.30 -1.61
C GLY A 375 36.52 -14.90 -0.35
N GLN A 376 35.20 -14.79 -0.21
CA GLN A 376 34.44 -15.51 0.82
C GLN A 376 34.50 -17.03 0.60
N ASN A 377 34.52 -17.81 1.67
CA ASN A 377 34.62 -19.25 1.61
C ASN A 377 33.67 -19.94 2.60
N SER A 378 32.39 -19.93 2.26
CA SER A 378 31.32 -20.48 3.09
C SER A 378 30.39 -21.32 2.25
N ASP A 379 29.69 -22.27 2.84
CA ASP A 379 28.62 -23.03 2.21
C ASP A 379 27.30 -22.26 2.38
N PHE A 380 26.43 -22.29 1.37
CA PHE A 380 25.11 -21.65 1.43
C PHE A 380 24.01 -22.59 0.98
N HIS A 381 22.97 -22.71 1.80
CA HIS A 381 21.84 -23.60 1.59
C HIS A 381 20.55 -22.82 1.86
N GLY A 382 19.88 -22.35 0.81
CA GLY A 382 18.77 -21.41 0.97
C GLY A 382 18.18 -20.88 -0.33
N LEU A 383 17.11 -20.10 -0.19
CA LEU A 383 16.68 -19.13 -1.19
C LEU A 383 17.47 -17.83 -1.02
N LEU A 384 18.15 -17.39 -2.09
CA LEU A 384 18.68 -16.03 -2.18
C LEU A 384 17.91 -15.25 -3.27
N TYR A 385 17.14 -14.25 -2.84
CA TYR A 385 16.27 -13.44 -3.68
C TYR A 385 16.78 -12.01 -3.76
N ALA A 386 17.56 -11.71 -4.80
CA ALA A 386 18.27 -10.44 -4.99
C ALA A 386 18.27 -10.02 -6.48
N PRO A 387 17.09 -9.81 -7.11
CA PRO A 387 16.96 -9.65 -8.57
C PRO A 387 17.78 -8.52 -9.20
N ASN A 388 18.19 -7.51 -8.42
CA ASN A 388 18.95 -6.34 -8.88
C ASN A 388 20.39 -6.33 -8.34
N SER A 389 20.93 -7.49 -7.93
CA SER A 389 22.23 -7.59 -7.29
C SER A 389 23.15 -8.53 -8.07
N GLU A 390 24.44 -8.17 -8.16
CA GLU A 390 25.51 -9.11 -8.48
C GLU A 390 25.76 -9.99 -7.24
N VAL A 391 25.57 -11.30 -7.39
CA VAL A 391 25.79 -12.26 -6.31
C VAL A 391 27.21 -12.82 -6.43
N LEU A 392 28.06 -12.34 -5.53
CA LEU A 392 29.45 -12.72 -5.41
C LEU A 392 29.60 -13.68 -4.23
N LEU A 393 29.43 -14.95 -4.52
CA LEU A 393 29.62 -15.97 -3.52
C LEU A 393 30.82 -16.81 -3.91
N PHE A 394 31.70 -17.07 -2.95
CA PHE A 394 32.63 -18.21 -3.00
C PHE A 394 33.86 -18.05 -3.91
N ARG A 395 35.05 -18.15 -3.31
CA ARG A 395 36.31 -18.33 -4.05
C ARG A 395 37.11 -19.50 -3.44
N GLY A 396 36.59 -20.71 -3.59
CA GLY A 396 37.17 -21.92 -2.98
C GLY A 396 36.44 -23.21 -3.40
N ASN A 397 36.60 -24.28 -2.61
CA ASN A 397 35.80 -25.50 -2.70
C ASN A 397 34.66 -25.38 -1.66
N ASN A 398 33.56 -24.74 -2.04
CA ASN A 398 32.38 -24.62 -1.18
C ASN A 398 31.20 -25.35 -1.84
N ASN A 399 30.17 -25.65 -1.07
CA ASN A 399 28.91 -26.21 -1.53
C ASN A 399 27.84 -25.12 -1.51
N ALA A 400 26.99 -25.09 -2.54
CA ALA A 400 25.86 -24.20 -2.57
C ALA A 400 24.64 -24.93 -3.12
N SER A 401 23.48 -24.79 -2.46
CA SER A 401 22.23 -25.37 -2.94
C SER A 401 21.01 -24.56 -2.56
N GLY A 402 19.92 -24.74 -3.31
CA GLY A 402 18.64 -24.07 -3.07
C GLY A 402 18.09 -23.41 -4.32
N ALA A 403 17.67 -22.14 -4.22
CA ALA A 403 17.19 -21.36 -5.36
C ALA A 403 17.75 -19.94 -5.34
N LEU A 404 17.82 -19.31 -6.51
CA LEU A 404 18.49 -18.04 -6.69
C LEU A 404 17.75 -17.13 -7.68
N VAL A 405 17.59 -15.87 -7.29
CA VAL A 405 17.22 -14.77 -8.18
C VAL A 405 18.30 -13.70 -8.05
N ALA A 406 18.98 -13.37 -9.14
CA ALA A 406 20.08 -12.40 -9.15
C ALA A 406 20.12 -11.63 -10.48
N GLU A 407 20.81 -10.48 -10.53
CA GLU A 407 21.13 -9.84 -11.81
C GLU A 407 22.23 -10.67 -12.50
N ASP A 408 23.35 -10.87 -11.80
CA ASP A 408 24.49 -11.67 -12.29
C ASP A 408 25.11 -12.49 -11.14
N VAL A 409 25.92 -13.49 -11.48
CA VAL A 409 26.56 -14.40 -10.53
C VAL A 409 28.03 -14.62 -10.85
N ASP A 410 28.87 -14.66 -9.80
CA ASP A 410 30.25 -15.12 -9.88
C ASP A 410 30.52 -16.11 -8.74
N PHE A 411 30.42 -17.41 -9.05
CA PHE A 411 30.66 -18.51 -8.12
C PHE A 411 32.08 -19.10 -8.20
N GLY A 412 32.96 -18.48 -8.99
CA GLY A 412 34.30 -19.02 -9.24
C GLY A 412 34.27 -20.42 -9.87
N SER A 413 34.55 -21.45 -9.07
CA SER A 413 34.57 -22.86 -9.50
C SER A 413 33.47 -23.71 -8.86
N THR A 414 32.61 -23.10 -8.06
CA THR A 414 31.50 -23.77 -7.37
C THR A 414 30.34 -23.97 -8.34
N VAL A 415 29.65 -25.10 -8.19
CA VAL A 415 28.38 -25.36 -8.87
C VAL A 415 27.27 -25.22 -7.83
N PHE A 416 26.25 -24.43 -8.15
CA PHE A 416 25.08 -24.22 -7.31
C PHE A 416 24.02 -25.29 -7.64
N ASP A 417 23.77 -26.22 -6.72
CA ASP A 417 22.83 -27.31 -6.91
C ASP A 417 21.39 -26.84 -6.64
N LEU A 418 20.55 -26.82 -7.69
CA LEU A 418 19.18 -26.33 -7.58
C LEU A 418 18.27 -27.29 -6.82
N ASP A 419 17.50 -26.76 -5.87
CA ASP A 419 16.48 -27.49 -5.14
C ASP A 419 15.11 -27.37 -5.85
N PRO A 420 14.56 -28.48 -6.36
CA PRO A 420 13.27 -28.46 -7.07
C PRO A 420 12.08 -28.10 -6.19
N GLU A 421 12.18 -28.22 -4.86
CA GLU A 421 11.13 -27.79 -3.94
C GLU A 421 11.02 -26.26 -3.92
N LEU A 422 12.15 -25.57 -3.84
CA LEU A 422 12.20 -24.10 -3.91
C LEU A 422 11.83 -23.57 -5.31
N ALA A 423 12.14 -24.30 -6.37
CA ALA A 423 11.77 -23.89 -7.73
C ALA A 423 10.25 -23.69 -7.92
N ASN A 424 9.44 -24.47 -7.22
CA ASN A 424 7.97 -24.42 -7.29
C ASN A 424 7.34 -23.65 -6.13
N MET A 425 8.13 -22.92 -5.34
CA MET A 425 7.59 -22.22 -4.18
C MET A 425 6.67 -21.08 -4.59
N SER A 426 5.56 -20.92 -3.88
CA SER A 426 4.75 -19.72 -3.92
C SER A 426 4.95 -18.96 -2.62
N PHE A 427 5.19 -17.66 -2.70
CA PHE A 427 5.35 -16.79 -1.54
C PHE A 427 4.46 -15.57 -1.69
N TYR A 428 3.73 -15.22 -0.63
CA TYR A 428 2.78 -14.11 -0.62
C TYR A 428 2.91 -13.35 0.71
N GLU A 429 3.09 -12.04 0.64
CA GLU A 429 3.22 -11.16 1.80
C GLU A 429 2.40 -9.87 1.61
N GLU A 430 1.53 -9.58 2.57
CA GLU A 430 0.83 -8.29 2.69
C GLU A 430 1.74 -7.25 3.37
N LEU A 431 1.72 -6.01 2.91
CA LEU A 431 2.69 -4.98 3.33
C LEU A 431 2.16 -4.06 4.45
N GLY A 432 1.28 -4.58 5.30
CA GLY A 432 0.63 -3.82 6.39
C GLY A 432 -0.49 -2.87 5.94
N ASP A 433 -0.49 -2.44 4.68
CA ASP A 433 -1.58 -1.68 4.06
C ASP A 433 -2.62 -2.61 3.41
N ALA A 434 -3.81 -2.07 3.16
CA ALA A 434 -4.82 -2.77 2.38
C ALA A 434 -4.29 -3.09 0.96
N PRO A 435 -4.36 -4.35 0.51
CA PRO A 435 -3.76 -4.77 -0.75
C PRO A 435 -4.50 -4.17 -1.94
N PHE A 436 -3.83 -3.91 -3.07
CA PHE A 436 -4.50 -3.60 -4.34
C PHE A 436 -3.68 -4.08 -5.54
N TYR A 437 -4.34 -4.47 -6.63
CA TYR A 437 -3.70 -4.75 -7.93
C TYR A 437 -4.30 -3.89 -9.04
N TYR A 438 -5.60 -3.57 -8.93
CA TYR A 438 -6.33 -2.87 -9.96
C TYR A 438 -6.76 -1.49 -9.47
N LEU A 439 -6.36 -0.45 -10.19
CA LEU A 439 -6.78 0.92 -9.92
C LEU A 439 -7.60 1.48 -11.09
N HIS A 440 -8.81 1.92 -10.80
CA HIS A 440 -9.72 2.57 -11.75
C HIS A 440 -10.18 3.91 -11.18
N ILE A 441 -9.70 5.01 -11.76
CA ILE A 441 -10.12 6.36 -11.36
C ILE A 441 -10.88 7.00 -12.53
N SER A 442 -11.92 7.76 -12.21
CA SER A 442 -12.59 8.60 -13.21
C SER A 442 -12.94 9.92 -12.58
N GLU A 443 -12.75 11.00 -13.33
CA GLU A 443 -13.10 12.34 -12.93
C GLU A 443 -14.32 12.79 -13.74
N THR A 444 -15.37 13.24 -13.07
CA THR A 444 -16.50 13.89 -13.76
C THR A 444 -16.69 15.30 -13.24
N THR A 445 -16.51 16.27 -14.13
CA THR A 445 -16.81 17.68 -13.85
C THR A 445 -18.30 17.95 -14.02
N ILE A 446 -18.92 18.46 -12.95
CA ILE A 446 -20.33 18.83 -12.89
C ILE A 446 -20.46 20.33 -12.64
N GLU A 447 -21.39 20.95 -13.36
CA GLU A 447 -21.80 22.34 -13.17
C GLU A 447 -23.31 22.46 -12.93
N VAL A 448 -23.69 23.50 -12.20
CA VAL A 448 -25.05 23.99 -12.03
C VAL A 448 -25.40 24.96 -13.16
N GLU A 449 -26.44 24.65 -13.92
CA GLU A 449 -27.11 25.53 -14.88
C GLU A 449 -28.41 26.08 -14.27
N ASN A 450 -28.71 27.36 -14.54
CA ASN A 450 -29.93 28.05 -14.11
C ASN A 450 -31.02 28.04 -15.19
#